data_AF-A0A6P5MXQ6-F1
#
_entry.id   AF-A0A6P5MXQ6-F1
#
_cell.length_a   1.000
_cell.length_b   1.000
_cell.length_c   1.000
_cell.angle_alpha   90.00
_cell.angle_beta   90.00
_cell.angle_gamma   90.00
#
_symmetry.space_group_name_H-M   'P 1'
#
loop_
_entity.id
_entity.type
_entity.pdbx_description
1 polymer ?
#
loop_
_entity_poly.entity_id
_entity_poly.type
_entity_poly.pdbx_seq_one_letter_code
_entity_poly.pdbx_strand_id
1 'polypeptide(L)'
;LTPFVERENYHFSRNCRLHPENDIFRDQEEHKIFVDRHDWRCGYCRKVFREEKFLDQHFDNRHSNLLNVSHDNCLADLCGALHCDAVMNSKFSRTKCYPAAAAKNRHLCESLADSCFSISQGPSASCLHELFIHQFCDAHTCSGKQKPFSRGGKEQSSFFRLAAGALILVLLPVFYLFLYLVQSDMKGRTQELRRISKAGWKVKPS
;
A
#
# COMPACT_ATOMS: atom_id res chain seq x y z
N LEU A 1 2.28 8.66 -10.87
CA LEU A 1 1.40 9.23 -11.91
C LEU A 1 0.15 9.87 -11.31
N THR A 2 -0.72 9.09 -10.66
CA THR A 2 -1.99 9.54 -10.05
C THR A 2 -1.92 10.84 -9.24
N PRO A 3 -0.98 11.03 -8.29
CA PRO A 3 -0.92 12.28 -7.50
C PRO A 3 -0.53 13.52 -8.31
N PHE A 4 0.08 13.35 -9.49
CA PHE A 4 0.41 14.47 -10.39
C PHE A 4 -0.76 14.79 -11.32
N VAL A 5 -1.44 13.77 -11.84
CA VAL A 5 -2.67 13.92 -12.64
C VAL A 5 -3.77 14.59 -11.84
N GLU A 6 -3.99 14.18 -10.59
CA GLU A 6 -4.96 14.80 -9.68
C GLU A 6 -4.61 16.25 -9.34
N ARG A 7 -3.32 16.55 -9.12
CA ARG A 7 -2.86 17.91 -8.81
C ARG A 7 -3.13 18.88 -9.96
N GLU A 8 -2.91 18.43 -11.18
CA GLU A 8 -3.13 19.23 -12.40
C GLU A 8 -4.60 19.21 -12.86
N ASN A 9 -5.51 18.52 -12.15
CA ASN A 9 -6.89 18.26 -12.57
C ASN A 9 -6.98 17.80 -14.04
N TYR A 10 -6.03 16.96 -14.45
CA TYR A 10 -5.93 16.56 -15.85
C TYR A 10 -6.92 15.43 -16.15
N HIS A 11 -7.78 15.66 -17.14
CA HIS A 11 -8.71 14.66 -17.63
C HIS A 11 -8.12 13.95 -18.84
N PHE A 12 -8.02 12.62 -18.76
CA PHE A 12 -7.60 11.80 -19.87
C PHE A 12 -8.58 11.95 -21.05
N SER A 13 -8.05 11.95 -22.27
CA SER A 13 -8.87 11.81 -23.47
C SER A 13 -9.51 10.42 -23.50
N ARG A 14 -10.72 10.29 -24.06
CA ARG A 14 -11.39 8.97 -24.25
C ARG A 14 -10.58 8.00 -25.10
N ASN A 15 -9.66 8.51 -25.92
CA ASN A 15 -8.79 7.70 -26.77
C ASN A 15 -7.55 7.16 -26.01
N CYS A 16 -7.29 7.64 -24.80
CA CYS A 16 -6.16 7.19 -23.99
C CYS A 16 -6.45 5.81 -23.39
N ARG A 17 -5.50 4.88 -23.51
CA ARG A 17 -5.64 3.53 -22.93
C ARG A 17 -5.64 3.51 -21.40
N LEU A 18 -5.11 4.55 -20.75
CA LEU A 18 -5.17 4.73 -19.29
C LEU A 18 -6.47 5.39 -18.81
N HIS A 19 -7.39 5.72 -19.71
CA HIS A 19 -8.67 6.30 -19.30
C HIS A 19 -9.44 5.27 -18.45
N PRO A 20 -9.96 5.65 -17.26
CA PRO A 20 -10.63 4.71 -16.35
C PRO A 20 -11.79 3.93 -16.98
N GLU A 21 -12.56 4.56 -17.86
CA GLU A 21 -13.68 3.93 -18.58
C GLU A 21 -13.25 2.91 -19.64
N ASN A 22 -11.97 2.92 -20.05
CA ASN A 22 -11.46 2.01 -21.06
C ASN A 22 -10.95 0.69 -20.45
N ASP A 23 -10.84 0.59 -19.13
CA ASP A 23 -10.39 -0.63 -18.46
C ASP A 23 -11.52 -1.66 -18.38
N ILE A 24 -11.33 -2.79 -19.06
CA ILE A 24 -12.33 -3.88 -19.14
C ILE A 24 -12.67 -4.47 -17.78
N PHE A 25 -11.72 -4.51 -16.85
CA PHE A 25 -11.89 -5.12 -15.54
C PHE A 25 -12.34 -4.11 -14.49
N ARG A 26 -12.49 -2.83 -14.87
CA ARG A 26 -12.83 -1.74 -13.95
C ARG A 26 -14.05 -2.05 -13.10
N ASP A 27 -15.13 -2.50 -13.73
CA ASP A 27 -16.38 -2.82 -13.04
C ASP A 27 -16.17 -3.98 -12.05
N GLN A 28 -15.43 -5.02 -12.43
CA GLN A 28 -15.16 -6.15 -11.53
C GLN A 28 -14.30 -5.73 -10.33
N GLU A 29 -13.29 -4.89 -10.53
CA GLU A 29 -12.47 -4.34 -9.46
C GLU A 29 -13.29 -3.49 -8.48
N GLU A 30 -14.21 -2.65 -8.97
CA GLU A 30 -15.12 -1.85 -8.12
C GLU A 30 -16.10 -2.72 -7.32
N HIS A 31 -16.39 -3.93 -7.79
CA HIS A 31 -17.23 -4.91 -7.11
C HIS A 31 -16.46 -5.87 -6.20
N LYS A 32 -15.16 -5.63 -5.95
CA LYS A 32 -14.40 -6.31 -4.89
C LYS A 32 -14.60 -5.61 -3.55
N ILE A 33 -15.38 -6.22 -2.66
CA ILE A 33 -15.66 -5.64 -1.35
C ILE A 33 -14.80 -6.34 -0.30
N PHE A 34 -13.80 -5.64 0.22
CA PHE A 34 -13.04 -6.11 1.39
C PHE A 34 -13.87 -5.92 2.66
N VAL A 35 -14.20 -7.02 3.34
CA VAL A 35 -15.05 -7.00 4.56
C VAL A 35 -14.17 -7.11 5.81
N ASP A 36 -13.29 -8.10 5.85
CA ASP A 36 -12.35 -8.35 6.95
C ASP A 36 -11.08 -9.01 6.40
N ARG A 37 -10.04 -9.17 7.24
CA ARG A 37 -8.72 -9.72 6.88
C ARG A 37 -8.78 -11.01 6.05
N HIS A 38 -9.80 -11.84 6.25
CA HIS A 38 -9.98 -13.10 5.54
C HIS A 38 -11.28 -13.15 4.74
N ASP A 39 -12.00 -12.05 4.58
CA ASP A 39 -13.32 -12.07 3.94
C ASP A 39 -13.39 -11.03 2.83
N TRP A 40 -13.51 -11.53 1.60
CA TRP A 40 -13.76 -10.79 0.38
C TRP A 40 -15.15 -11.10 -0.15
N ARG A 41 -15.94 -10.08 -0.44
CA ARG A 41 -17.32 -10.24 -0.90
C ARG A 41 -17.46 -9.78 -2.35
N CYS A 42 -18.14 -10.62 -3.14
CA CYS A 42 -18.57 -10.30 -4.48
C CYS A 42 -19.70 -9.25 -4.45
N GLY A 43 -19.50 -8.10 -5.11
CA GLY A 43 -20.50 -7.04 -5.21
C GLY A 43 -21.77 -7.45 -5.98
N TYR A 44 -21.66 -8.34 -6.97
CA TYR A 44 -22.79 -8.77 -7.80
C TYR A 44 -23.75 -9.73 -7.08
N CYS A 45 -23.21 -10.77 -6.44
CA CYS A 45 -24.02 -11.86 -5.86
C CYS A 45 -23.87 -12.03 -4.35
N ARG A 46 -23.06 -11.20 -3.69
CA ARG A 46 -22.83 -11.15 -2.23
C ARG A 46 -22.20 -12.41 -1.63
N LYS A 47 -21.66 -13.33 -2.43
CA LYS A 47 -20.86 -14.47 -1.96
C LYS A 47 -19.57 -13.98 -1.32
N VAL A 48 -19.14 -14.68 -0.27
CA VAL A 48 -17.92 -14.36 0.50
C VAL A 48 -16.85 -15.41 0.23
N PHE A 49 -15.61 -14.97 0.11
CA PHE A 49 -14.43 -15.73 -0.23
C PHE A 49 -13.31 -15.44 0.76
N ARG A 50 -12.44 -16.43 0.99
CA ARG A 50 -11.38 -16.32 1.99
C ARG A 50 -10.21 -15.41 1.60
N GLU A 51 -10.00 -15.26 0.30
CA GLU A 51 -8.89 -14.52 -0.29
C GLU A 51 -9.38 -13.87 -1.59
N GLU A 52 -8.75 -12.76 -1.96
CA GLU A 52 -9.06 -12.01 -3.18
C GLU A 52 -8.97 -12.87 -4.44
N LYS A 53 -7.93 -13.71 -4.55
CA LYS A 53 -7.72 -14.61 -5.70
C LYS A 53 -8.92 -15.54 -5.98
N PHE A 54 -9.65 -15.94 -4.94
CA PHE A 54 -10.82 -16.80 -5.09
C PHE A 54 -12.05 -16.00 -5.55
N LEU A 55 -12.11 -14.72 -5.19
CA LEU A 55 -13.10 -13.79 -5.71
C LEU A 55 -12.83 -13.49 -7.20
N ASP A 56 -11.58 -13.26 -7.58
CA ASP A 56 -11.16 -13.04 -8.97
C ASP A 56 -11.53 -14.25 -9.83
N GLN A 57 -11.13 -15.45 -9.39
CA GLN A 57 -11.52 -16.68 -10.06
C GLN A 57 -13.05 -16.86 -10.13
N HIS A 58 -13.80 -16.40 -9.12
CA HIS A 58 -15.25 -16.43 -9.17
C HIS A 58 -15.81 -15.46 -10.22
N PHE A 59 -15.22 -14.28 -10.40
CA PHE A 59 -15.60 -13.36 -11.46
C PHE A 59 -15.40 -13.96 -12.85
N ASP A 60 -14.25 -14.56 -13.12
CA ASP A 60 -13.97 -15.22 -14.40
C ASP A 60 -15.01 -16.31 -14.73
N ASN A 61 -15.36 -17.11 -13.74
CA ASN A 61 -16.25 -18.26 -13.93
C ASN A 61 -17.74 -17.91 -13.97
N ARG A 62 -18.18 -16.85 -13.27
CA ARG A 62 -19.60 -16.57 -13.01
C ARG A 62 -20.08 -15.21 -13.48
N HIS A 63 -19.17 -14.27 -13.69
CA HIS A 63 -19.47 -12.87 -14.04
C HIS A 63 -18.63 -12.37 -15.23
N SER A 64 -18.01 -13.27 -16.00
CA SER A 64 -17.30 -12.91 -17.23
C SER A 64 -18.21 -12.30 -18.29
N ASN A 65 -19.50 -12.65 -18.26
CA ASN A 65 -20.52 -12.08 -19.15
C ASN A 65 -20.88 -10.60 -18.84
N LEU A 66 -20.42 -10.06 -17.70
CA LEU A 66 -20.63 -8.65 -17.34
C LEU A 66 -19.51 -7.75 -17.88
N LEU A 67 -18.43 -8.33 -18.41
CA LEU A 67 -17.34 -7.57 -19.01
C LEU A 67 -17.81 -6.87 -20.28
N ASN A 68 -17.53 -5.57 -20.38
CA ASN A 68 -17.81 -4.83 -21.60
C ASN A 68 -16.71 -5.08 -22.64
N VAL A 69 -16.86 -6.13 -23.43
CA VAL A 69 -15.89 -6.53 -24.48
C VAL A 69 -15.85 -5.52 -25.64
N SER A 70 -16.68 -4.46 -25.65
CA SER A 70 -16.62 -3.44 -26.72
C SER A 70 -15.34 -2.63 -26.72
N HIS A 71 -14.61 -2.61 -25.60
CA HIS A 71 -13.34 -1.91 -25.46
C HIS A 71 -12.24 -2.94 -25.16
N ASP A 72 -11.40 -3.31 -26.12
CA ASP A 72 -10.35 -4.34 -25.92
C ASP A 72 -9.15 -3.88 -25.05
N ASN A 73 -9.32 -2.88 -24.18
CA ASN A 73 -8.22 -2.27 -23.44
C ASN A 73 -8.04 -2.97 -22.08
N CYS A 74 -7.22 -4.02 -22.06
CA CYS A 74 -6.73 -4.61 -20.82
C CYS A 74 -5.51 -3.83 -20.30
N LEU A 75 -5.58 -3.27 -19.08
CA LEU A 75 -4.44 -2.55 -18.49
C LEU A 75 -3.22 -3.47 -18.25
N ALA A 76 -3.42 -4.78 -18.11
CA ALA A 76 -2.32 -5.74 -17.96
C ALA A 76 -1.39 -5.77 -19.19
N ASP A 77 -1.90 -5.45 -20.38
CA ASP A 77 -1.08 -5.38 -21.59
C ASP A 77 -0.06 -4.22 -21.54
N LEU A 78 -0.33 -3.22 -20.70
CA LEU A 78 0.55 -2.09 -20.46
C LEU A 78 1.58 -2.35 -19.36
N CYS A 79 1.51 -3.48 -18.66
CA CYS A 79 2.37 -3.72 -17.50
C CYS A 79 3.86 -3.77 -17.84
N GLY A 80 4.21 -4.26 -19.02
CA GLY A 80 5.58 -4.22 -19.52
C GLY A 80 6.09 -2.79 -19.70
N ALA A 81 5.24 -1.86 -20.13
CA ALA A 81 5.58 -0.44 -20.30
C ALA A 81 5.56 0.34 -18.98
N LEU A 82 4.68 -0.02 -18.04
CA LEU A 82 4.46 0.67 -16.77
C LEU A 82 5.28 0.11 -15.60
N HIS A 83 6.13 -0.89 -15.82
CA HIS A 83 6.94 -1.54 -14.79
C HIS A 83 6.09 -2.12 -13.63
N CYS A 84 4.96 -2.78 -13.92
CA CYS A 84 4.11 -3.40 -12.87
C CYS A 84 4.88 -4.36 -11.97
N ASP A 85 5.82 -5.12 -12.55
CA ASP A 85 6.67 -6.06 -11.82
C ASP A 85 7.49 -5.39 -10.71
N ALA A 86 7.89 -4.13 -10.92
CA ALA A 86 8.65 -3.37 -9.94
C ALA A 86 7.84 -3.05 -8.68
N VAL A 87 6.51 -2.95 -8.82
CA VAL A 87 5.59 -2.63 -7.73
C VAL A 87 5.08 -3.91 -7.06
N MET A 88 4.78 -4.94 -7.85
CA MET A 88 4.18 -6.19 -7.36
C MET A 88 5.21 -7.16 -6.76
N ASN A 89 6.43 -7.19 -7.30
CA ASN A 89 7.48 -8.13 -6.88
C ASN A 89 8.65 -7.40 -6.21
N SER A 90 8.68 -7.39 -4.88
CA SER A 90 9.82 -6.84 -4.10
C SER A 90 11.13 -7.62 -4.29
N LYS A 91 11.03 -8.86 -4.79
CA LYS A 91 12.17 -9.70 -5.18
C LYS A 91 12.39 -9.59 -6.68
N PHE A 92 13.07 -8.53 -7.10
CA PHE A 92 13.74 -8.53 -8.40
C PHE A 92 14.74 -9.69 -8.42
N SER A 93 14.34 -10.84 -8.96
CA SER A 93 15.35 -11.74 -9.52
C SER A 93 16.05 -10.92 -10.60
N ARG A 94 17.37 -10.81 -10.56
CA ARG A 94 18.13 -10.09 -11.60
C ARG A 94 18.01 -10.90 -12.89
N THR A 95 16.88 -10.78 -13.57
CA THR A 95 16.64 -11.42 -14.86
C THR A 95 17.53 -10.74 -15.87
N LYS A 96 18.15 -11.55 -16.74
CA LYS A 96 18.96 -11.06 -17.85
C LYS A 96 18.15 -10.06 -18.68
N CYS A 97 18.66 -8.84 -18.87
CA CYS A 97 17.98 -7.86 -19.71
C CYS A 97 18.01 -8.31 -21.18
N TYR A 98 16.85 -8.26 -21.83
CA TYR A 98 16.69 -8.51 -23.27
C TYR A 98 16.52 -7.17 -23.99
N PRO A 99 17.49 -6.71 -24.79
CA PRO A 99 17.45 -5.40 -25.43
C PRO A 99 16.20 -5.18 -26.30
N ALA A 100 15.78 -6.21 -27.04
CA ALA A 100 14.58 -6.14 -27.87
C ALA A 100 13.30 -5.94 -27.05
N ALA A 101 13.19 -6.57 -25.88
CA ALA A 101 12.04 -6.41 -24.99
C ALA A 101 12.04 -5.01 -24.35
N ALA A 102 13.20 -4.51 -23.92
CA ALA A 102 13.34 -3.16 -23.40
C ALA A 102 12.95 -2.11 -24.46
N ALA A 103 13.44 -2.24 -25.70
CA ALA A 103 13.07 -1.35 -26.79
C ALA A 103 11.56 -1.40 -27.11
N LYS A 104 10.96 -2.61 -27.15
CA LYS A 104 9.51 -2.78 -27.36
C LYS A 104 8.71 -2.08 -26.27
N ASN A 105 9.06 -2.29 -25.00
CA ASN A 105 8.36 -1.68 -23.88
C ASN A 105 8.55 -0.17 -23.83
N ARG A 106 9.74 0.33 -24.21
CA ARG A 106 10.02 1.76 -24.37
C ARG A 106 9.08 2.39 -25.39
N HIS A 107 9.00 1.82 -26.59
CA HIS A 107 8.11 2.34 -27.64
C HIS A 107 6.64 2.30 -27.25
N LEU A 108 6.20 1.23 -26.57
CA LEU A 108 4.84 1.15 -26.03
C LEU A 108 4.58 2.25 -24.98
N CYS A 109 5.55 2.52 -24.11
CA CYS A 109 5.48 3.58 -23.11
C CYS A 109 5.40 4.98 -23.76
N GLU A 110 6.24 5.25 -24.75
CA GLU A 110 6.25 6.52 -25.50
C GLU A 110 4.91 6.75 -26.22
N SER A 111 4.40 5.73 -26.93
CA SER A 111 3.09 5.79 -27.59
C SER A 111 1.93 6.02 -26.61
N LEU A 112 2.04 5.47 -25.40
CA LEU A 112 1.08 5.73 -24.33
C LEU A 112 1.16 7.18 -23.86
N ALA A 113 2.36 7.74 -23.70
CA ALA A 113 2.56 9.13 -23.32
C ALA A 113 1.98 10.09 -24.37
N ASP A 114 2.19 9.81 -25.66
CA ASP A 114 1.67 10.62 -26.77
C ASP A 114 0.14 10.61 -26.82
N SER A 115 -0.47 9.44 -26.65
CA SER A 115 -1.93 9.28 -26.72
C SER A 115 -2.65 9.80 -25.48
N CYS A 116 -2.04 9.69 -24.30
CA CYS A 116 -2.65 10.08 -23.03
C CYS A 116 -2.34 11.51 -22.60
N PHE A 117 -1.17 12.03 -22.97
CA PHE A 117 -0.67 13.36 -22.60
C PHE A 117 -0.19 14.10 -23.85
N SER A 118 -1.08 14.37 -24.81
CA SER A 118 -0.66 15.05 -26.03
C SER A 118 -0.24 16.49 -25.72
N ILE A 119 0.97 16.88 -26.12
CA ILE A 119 1.57 18.19 -25.86
C ILE A 119 0.70 19.36 -26.38
N SER A 120 -0.10 19.11 -27.43
CA SER A 120 -1.01 20.10 -28.02
C SER A 120 -2.23 20.45 -27.15
N GLN A 121 -2.52 19.68 -26.10
CA GLN A 121 -3.67 19.91 -25.20
C GLN A 121 -3.38 20.91 -24.07
N GLY A 122 -2.20 21.54 -24.07
CA GLY A 122 -1.87 22.65 -23.18
C GLY A 122 -0.67 22.38 -22.25
N PRO A 123 -0.33 23.35 -21.40
CA PRO A 123 0.90 23.30 -20.58
C PRO A 123 0.90 22.16 -19.56
N SER A 124 -0.25 21.86 -18.92
CA SER A 124 -0.35 20.72 -17.99
C SER A 124 -0.19 19.38 -18.70
N ALA A 125 -0.75 19.23 -19.91
CA ALA A 125 -0.57 18.03 -20.72
C ALA A 125 0.90 17.83 -21.12
N SER A 126 1.57 18.90 -21.58
CA SER A 126 3.00 18.89 -21.90
C SER A 126 3.87 18.55 -20.69
N CYS A 127 3.57 19.12 -19.52
CA CYS A 127 4.28 18.84 -18.28
C CYS A 127 4.12 17.37 -17.87
N LEU A 128 2.89 16.85 -17.90
CA LEU A 128 2.61 15.45 -17.57
C LEU A 128 3.25 14.49 -18.57
N HIS A 129 3.29 14.85 -19.85
CA HIS A 129 3.98 14.09 -20.89
C HIS A 129 5.46 13.93 -20.55
N GLU A 130 6.17 15.05 -20.31
CA GLU A 130 7.59 15.05 -19.96
C GLU A 130 7.85 14.23 -18.69
N LEU A 131 7.04 14.44 -17.64
CA LEU A 131 7.12 13.68 -16.39
C LEU A 131 6.91 12.19 -16.62
N PHE A 132 5.96 11.82 -17.47
CA PHE A 132 5.66 10.42 -17.77
C PHE A 132 6.83 9.75 -18.50
N ILE A 133 7.38 10.39 -19.54
CA ILE A 133 8.54 9.90 -20.28
C ILE A 133 9.73 9.66 -19.35
N HIS A 134 10.08 10.66 -18.53
CA HIS A 134 11.25 10.56 -17.65
C HIS A 134 11.07 9.55 -16.51
N GLN A 135 9.86 9.42 -15.96
CA GLN A 135 9.62 8.54 -14.83
C GLN A 135 9.45 7.06 -15.23
N PHE A 136 8.86 6.81 -16.40
CA PHE A 136 8.49 5.47 -16.85
C PHE A 136 9.30 4.99 -18.05
N CYS A 137 9.38 5.79 -19.10
CA CYS A 137 9.88 5.32 -20.39
C CYS A 137 11.41 5.26 -20.45
N ASP A 138 12.11 6.21 -19.83
CA ASP A 138 13.58 6.21 -19.81
C ASP A 138 14.18 5.02 -19.06
N ALA A 139 13.44 4.47 -18.08
CA ALA A 139 13.84 3.29 -17.33
C ALA A 139 13.88 2.00 -18.20
N HIS A 140 13.31 2.01 -19.41
CA HIS A 140 13.41 0.90 -20.37
C HIS A 140 14.78 0.89 -21.07
N THR A 141 15.81 0.58 -20.29
CA THR A 141 17.19 0.43 -20.78
C THR A 141 17.86 -0.77 -20.13
N CYS A 142 18.74 -1.45 -20.87
CA CYS A 142 19.61 -2.49 -20.29
C CYS A 142 20.83 -1.92 -19.55
N SER A 143 21.03 -0.60 -19.58
CA SER A 143 22.05 0.05 -18.76
C SER A 143 21.54 0.12 -17.32
N GLY A 144 22.11 -0.66 -16.40
CA GLY A 144 21.65 -0.81 -15.01
C GLY A 144 21.73 0.44 -14.12
N LYS A 145 21.75 1.65 -14.72
CA LYS A 145 21.87 2.93 -14.04
C LYS A 145 20.52 3.55 -13.68
N GLN A 146 19.46 3.29 -14.43
CA GLN A 146 18.16 3.93 -14.17
C GLN A 146 17.22 3.01 -13.38
N LYS A 147 16.67 3.54 -12.29
CA LYS A 147 15.63 2.87 -11.50
C LYS A 147 14.26 3.44 -11.89
N PRO A 148 13.28 2.60 -12.23
CA PRO A 148 11.91 3.06 -12.39
C PRO A 148 11.44 3.69 -11.06
N PHE A 149 10.66 4.78 -11.14
CA PHE A 149 10.09 5.48 -9.98
C PHE A 149 11.08 6.14 -9.00
N SER A 150 12.21 6.68 -9.47
CA SER A 150 13.17 7.41 -8.61
C SER A 150 12.58 8.58 -7.80
N ARG A 151 11.37 9.04 -8.12
CA ARG A 151 10.66 10.15 -7.48
C ARG A 151 9.22 9.73 -7.13
N GLY A 152 8.98 9.21 -5.92
CA GLY A 152 7.60 8.99 -5.46
C GLY A 152 7.28 7.90 -4.44
N GLY A 153 8.25 7.16 -3.91
CA GLY A 153 7.97 6.28 -2.77
C GLY A 153 7.68 7.11 -1.51
N LYS A 154 6.41 7.28 -1.13
CA LYS A 154 6.08 7.78 0.22
C LYS A 154 6.58 6.75 1.21
N GLU A 155 7.70 7.05 1.86
CA GLU A 155 8.31 6.23 2.92
C GLU A 155 7.49 6.30 4.23
N GLN A 156 6.19 5.94 4.18
CA GLN A 156 5.33 5.94 5.36
C GLN A 156 5.80 4.94 6.43
N SER A 157 6.50 3.88 6.02
CA SER A 157 7.02 2.85 6.92
C SER A 157 8.06 3.36 7.92
N SER A 158 8.82 4.42 7.60
CA SER A 158 9.85 4.96 8.50
C SER A 158 9.24 5.71 9.69
N PHE A 159 8.25 6.56 9.43
CA PHE A 159 7.62 7.39 10.46
C PHE A 159 6.88 6.56 11.52
N PHE A 160 6.07 5.58 11.10
CA PHE A 160 5.35 4.71 12.04
C PHE A 160 6.29 3.88 12.93
N ARG A 161 7.43 3.43 12.38
CA ARG A 161 8.44 2.70 13.15
C ARG A 161 9.13 3.57 14.19
N LEU A 162 9.47 4.81 13.83
CA LEU A 162 10.05 5.78 14.76
C LEU A 162 9.07 6.18 15.87
N ALA A 163 7.81 6.43 15.52
CA ALA A 163 6.76 6.77 16.47
C ALA A 163 6.50 5.62 17.47
N ALA A 164 6.40 4.38 16.99
CA ALA A 164 6.24 3.21 17.85
C ALA A 164 7.44 3.01 18.80
N GLY A 165 8.67 3.21 18.30
CA GLY A 165 9.88 3.14 19.12
C GLY A 165 9.91 4.19 20.24
N ALA A 166 9.55 5.43 19.93
CA ALA A 166 9.47 6.51 20.92
C ALA A 166 8.41 6.21 22.00
N LEU A 167 7.27 5.66 21.61
CA LEU A 167 6.18 5.31 22.53
C LEU A 167 6.60 4.21 23.51
N ILE A 168 7.32 3.20 23.02
CA ILE A 168 7.86 2.11 23.85
C ILE A 168 8.90 2.66 24.87
N LEU A 169 9.78 3.56 24.44
CA LEU A 169 10.81 4.16 25.32
C LEU A 169 10.22 4.97 26.48
N VAL A 170 9.01 5.52 26.32
CA VAL A 170 8.33 6.27 27.38
C VAL A 170 7.48 5.36 28.27
N LEU A 171 6.73 4.42 27.68
CA LEU A 171 5.80 3.58 28.46
C LEU A 171 6.50 2.55 29.35
N LEU A 172 7.62 1.97 28.90
CA LEU A 172 8.39 1.01 29.69
C LEU A 172 8.86 1.57 31.05
N PRO A 173 9.57 2.71 31.12
CA PRO A 173 10.02 3.25 32.40
C PRO A 173 8.85 3.70 33.28
N VAL A 174 7.76 4.23 32.71
CA VAL A 174 6.55 4.57 33.47
C VAL A 174 5.92 3.33 34.10
N PHE A 175 5.84 2.22 33.36
CA PHE A 175 5.34 0.95 33.87
C PHE A 175 6.19 0.42 35.03
N TYR A 176 7.53 0.45 34.90
CA TYR A 176 8.42 0.02 35.99
C TYR A 176 8.38 0.96 37.20
N LEU A 177 8.25 2.27 37.00
CA LEU A 177 8.01 3.24 38.07
C LEU A 177 6.71 2.93 38.82
N PHE A 178 5.64 2.61 38.11
CA PHE A 178 4.37 2.23 38.72
C PHE A 178 4.51 0.96 39.56
N LEU A 179 5.17 -0.09 39.03
CA LEU A 179 5.44 -1.32 39.79
C LEU A 179 6.30 -1.05 41.03
N TYR A 180 7.31 -0.18 40.91
CA TYR A 180 8.14 0.22 42.04
C TYR A 180 7.33 0.92 43.13
N LEU A 181 6.47 1.87 42.75
CA LEU A 181 5.60 2.58 43.70
C LEU A 181 4.65 1.62 44.41
N VAL A 182 4.00 0.70 43.69
CA VAL A 182 3.11 -0.32 44.29
C VAL A 182 3.87 -1.24 45.24
N GLN A 183 5.06 -1.72 44.87
CA GLN A 183 5.88 -2.55 45.76
C GLN A 183 6.35 -1.77 46.99
N SER A 184 6.71 -0.50 46.84
CA SER A 184 7.13 0.35 47.95
C SER A 184 5.99 0.62 48.94
N ASP A 185 4.77 0.85 48.44
CA ASP A 185 3.57 1.03 49.26
C ASP A 185 3.21 -0.25 50.02
N MET A 186 3.26 -1.41 49.36
CA MET A 186 3.06 -2.71 50.01
C MET A 186 4.12 -3.01 51.09
N LYS A 187 5.38 -2.59 50.89
CA LYS A 187 6.46 -2.72 51.86
C LYS A 187 6.32 -1.75 53.03
N GLY A 188 5.79 -0.55 52.80
CA GLY A 188 5.41 0.41 53.83
C GLY A 188 4.25 -0.09 54.72
N ARG A 189 3.20 -0.65 54.10
CA ARG A 189 2.05 -1.24 54.82
C ARG A 189 2.43 -2.43 55.68
N THR A 190 3.34 -3.29 55.23
CA THR A 190 3.83 -4.43 56.03
C THR A 190 4.69 -4.01 57.22
N GLN A 191 5.38 -2.86 57.15
CA GLN A 191 6.10 -2.30 58.29
C GLN A 191 5.17 -1.67 59.34
N GLU A 192 4.09 -1.00 58.93
CA GLU A 192 3.07 -0.49 59.87
C GLU A 192 2.35 -1.61 60.62
N LEU A 193 1.94 -2.68 59.93
CA LEU A 193 1.29 -3.83 60.56
C LEU A 193 2.19 -4.55 61.59
N ARG A 194 3.52 -4.45 61.45
CA ARG A 194 4.49 -5.03 62.38
C ARG A 194 4.71 -4.20 63.65
N ARG A 195 4.25 -2.95 63.70
CA ARG A 195 4.45 -2.02 64.84
C ARG A 195 3.34 -2.04 65.90
N ILE A 196 2.25 -2.77 65.69
CA ILE A 196 1.27 -3.01 66.76
C ILE A 196 1.84 -4.12 67.68
N SER A 197 2.65 -3.71 68.66
CA SER A 197 3.07 -4.60 69.74
C SER A 197 1.86 -4.94 70.63
N LYS A 198 1.67 -6.23 70.92
CA LYS A 198 0.68 -6.67 71.90
C LYS A 198 1.07 -6.09 73.27
N ALA A 199 0.34 -5.05 73.71
CA ALA A 199 0.43 -4.54 75.06
C ALA A 199 0.12 -5.68 76.06
N GLY A 200 0.94 -5.73 77.12
CA GLY A 200 1.16 -6.92 77.94
C GLY A 200 -0.08 -7.46 78.66
N TRP A 201 -0.20 -8.78 78.65
CA TRP A 201 -1.02 -9.51 79.60
C TRP A 201 -0.41 -9.39 81.00
N LYS A 202 -1.08 -8.63 81.87
CA LYS A 202 -0.80 -8.62 83.31
C LYS A 202 -1.23 -9.96 83.92
N VAL A 203 -0.28 -10.65 84.55
CA VAL A 203 -0.57 -11.75 85.49
C VAL A 203 -1.02 -11.14 86.83
N LYS A 204 -2.14 -11.61 87.38
CA LYS A 204 -2.64 -11.26 88.73
C LYS A 204 -2.01 -12.21 89.77
N PRO A 205 -1.68 -11.73 90.98
CA PRO A 205 -1.18 -12.59 92.06
C PRO A 205 -2.30 -13.03 93.00
N SER A 206 -2.33 -14.33 93.30
CA SER A 206 -2.58 -15.02 94.59
C SER A 206 -3.10 -16.42 94.32
#